data_AF-A0A1F7SDP0-F1
#
_entry.id   AF-A0A1F7SDP0-F1
#
_cell.length_a   1.000
_cell.length_b   1.000
_cell.length_c   1.000
_cell.angle_alpha   90.00
_cell.angle_beta   90.00
_cell.angle_gamma   90.00
#
_symmetry.space_group_name_H-M   'P 1'
#
loop_
_entity.id
_entity.type
_entity.pdbx_description
1 polymer ?
#
loop_
_entity_poly.entity_id
_entity_poly.type
_entity_poly.pdbx_seq_one_letter_code
_entity_poly.pdbx_strand_id
1 'polypeptide(L)'
;MTLYSLPIIVLKNMNLKKVFLIIFLAVSLASCSVFTNLFDVTYDVSAYFKKASPKIVAILPFENFSDNPEASDVLRKIFYAQFSPKKFIDVEIFKVDSELKKNRIKNPSPLRSPHPEEIGKMLEADALIYGKVTYYKKKWMFFYASKTVGLFVEMKDTRTGKTLWAAEHKITTYGGTFPGITYSNMITTVLSLATGPVTSLWNYYLNEAEFARNANELCMKIVETIP
;
A
#
# COMPACT_ATOMS: atom_id res chain seq x y z
N MET A 1 28.53 36.78 15.76
CA MET A 1 29.23 37.42 14.63
C MET A 1 30.61 36.75 14.58
N THR A 2 31.05 35.91 13.64
CA THR A 2 30.69 35.61 12.25
C THR A 2 31.32 34.23 11.93
N LEU A 3 30.54 33.17 11.74
CA LEU A 3 31.04 31.84 11.33
C LEU A 3 30.52 31.41 9.94
N TYR A 4 30.00 32.37 9.16
CA TYR A 4 29.43 32.14 7.82
C TYR A 4 30.37 32.51 6.66
N SER A 5 31.60 32.99 6.91
CA SER A 5 32.46 33.56 5.88
C SER A 5 33.43 32.56 5.21
N LEU A 6 33.62 31.36 5.76
CA LEU A 6 34.61 30.40 5.24
C LEU A 6 34.20 29.61 3.97
N PRO A 7 32.93 29.23 3.71
CA PRO A 7 32.62 28.43 2.51
C PRO A 7 32.67 29.27 1.21
N ILE A 8 32.49 30.59 1.29
CA ILE A 8 32.41 31.48 0.12
C ILE A 8 33.80 31.72 -0.49
N ILE A 9 34.86 31.76 0.32
CA ILE A 9 36.22 32.08 -0.13
C ILE A 9 36.83 30.93 -0.96
N VAL A 10 36.53 29.67 -0.61
CA VAL A 10 37.06 28.49 -1.31
C VAL A 10 36.43 28.33 -2.70
N LEU A 11 35.15 28.68 -2.86
CA LEU A 11 34.44 28.63 -4.15
C LEU A 11 34.98 29.62 -5.20
N LYS A 12 35.58 30.74 -4.77
CA LYS A 12 36.01 31.84 -5.66
C LYS A 12 37.23 31.47 -6.53
N ASN A 13 38.05 30.51 -6.11
CA ASN A 13 39.32 30.17 -6.78
C ASN A 13 39.28 28.82 -7.54
N MET A 14 38.12 28.17 -7.61
CA MET A 14 37.96 26.87 -8.26
C MET A 14 37.38 27.04 -9.66
N ASN A 15 38.02 26.40 -10.65
CA ASN A 15 37.56 26.41 -12.03
C ASN A 15 36.09 25.96 -12.12
N LEU A 16 35.24 26.68 -12.88
CA LEU A 16 33.79 26.47 -12.94
C LEU A 16 33.38 25.00 -13.18
N LYS A 17 34.19 24.27 -13.95
CA LYS A 17 34.00 22.82 -14.19
C LYS A 17 34.11 21.98 -12.91
N LYS A 18 34.99 22.34 -11.97
CA LYS A 18 35.17 21.65 -10.68
C LYS A 18 34.01 21.93 -9.73
N VAL A 19 33.46 23.14 -9.75
CA VAL A 19 32.26 23.48 -8.95
C VAL A 19 31.06 22.67 -9.44
N PHE A 20 30.88 22.56 -10.76
CA PHE A 20 29.81 21.75 -11.36
C PHE A 20 29.98 20.25 -11.03
N LEU A 21 31.21 19.74 -11.06
CA LEU A 21 31.52 18.35 -10.68
C LEU A 21 31.17 18.07 -9.21
N ILE A 22 31.49 18.99 -8.30
CA ILE A 22 31.21 18.83 -6.87
C ILE A 22 29.71 18.86 -6.59
N ILE A 23 28.96 19.74 -7.26
CA ILE A 23 27.49 19.80 -7.14
C ILE A 23 26.88 18.50 -7.69
N PHE A 24 27.32 18.02 -8.85
CA PHE A 24 26.83 16.78 -9.44
C PHE A 24 27.09 15.57 -8.53
N LEU A 25 28.29 15.50 -7.93
CA LEU A 25 28.67 14.42 -7.01
C LEU A 25 27.88 14.49 -5.68
N ALA A 26 27.61 15.70 -5.18
CA ALA A 26 26.79 15.90 -3.99
C ALA A 26 25.32 15.49 -4.22
N VAL A 27 24.78 15.81 -5.40
CA VAL A 27 23.41 15.42 -5.80
C VAL A 27 23.29 13.90 -6.00
N SER A 28 24.31 13.25 -6.60
CA SER A 28 24.27 11.79 -6.80
C SER A 28 24.30 11.02 -5.47
N LEU A 29 25.04 11.51 -4.48
CA LEU A 29 25.14 10.88 -3.15
C LEU A 29 23.85 11.05 -2.33
N ALA A 30 23.16 12.19 -2.45
CA ALA A 30 21.91 12.45 -1.74
C ALA A 30 20.73 11.62 -2.28
N SER A 31 20.76 11.23 -3.55
CA SER A 31 19.65 10.55 -4.22
C SER A 31 19.34 9.15 -3.67
N CYS A 32 20.32 8.46 -3.07
CA CYS A 32 20.13 7.08 -2.59
C CYS A 32 19.29 7.00 -1.30
N SER A 33 19.36 8.03 -0.44
CA SER A 33 18.68 8.03 0.88
C SER A 33 17.25 8.56 0.86
N VAL A 34 16.92 9.45 -0.08
CA VAL A 34 15.59 10.08 -0.18
C VAL A 34 14.58 9.16 -0.88
N PHE A 35 15.05 8.33 -1.82
CA PHE A 35 14.17 7.46 -2.61
C PHE A 35 13.60 6.28 -1.81
N THR A 36 14.31 5.78 -0.79
CA THR A 36 13.87 4.60 0.00
C THR A 36 12.65 4.90 0.85
N ASN A 37 12.57 6.08 1.47
CA ASN A 37 11.52 6.42 2.42
C ASN A 37 10.14 6.71 1.81
N LEU A 38 10.04 6.91 0.49
CA LEU A 38 8.77 7.31 -0.15
C LEU A 38 7.84 6.12 -0.47
N PHE A 39 8.37 4.88 -0.44
CA PHE A 39 7.64 3.67 -0.82
C PHE A 39 7.54 2.64 0.30
N ASP A 40 7.94 2.99 1.52
CA ASP A 40 7.87 2.09 2.67
C ASP A 40 6.45 2.02 3.26
N VAL A 41 6.13 0.88 3.84
CA VAL A 41 4.89 0.65 4.58
C VAL A 41 4.92 1.51 5.84
N THR A 42 3.87 2.29 6.08
CA THR A 42 3.72 2.97 7.37
C THR A 42 3.07 2.00 8.33
N TYR A 43 3.77 1.62 9.41
CA TYR A 43 3.26 0.69 10.40
C TYR A 43 3.57 1.16 11.82
N ASP A 44 2.72 0.77 12.77
CA ASP A 44 2.88 0.99 14.19
C ASP A 44 2.70 -0.35 14.93
N VAL A 45 3.68 -0.68 15.78
CA VAL A 45 3.63 -1.85 16.65
C VAL A 45 3.53 -1.34 18.07
N SER A 46 2.43 -1.64 18.75
CA SER A 46 2.29 -1.18 20.13
C SER A 46 3.26 -1.92 21.04
N ALA A 47 3.82 -1.21 22.04
CA ALA A 47 4.65 -1.83 23.07
C ALA A 47 3.90 -2.96 23.84
N TYR A 48 2.57 -2.94 23.78
CA TYR A 48 1.69 -3.94 24.37
C TYR A 48 1.73 -5.29 23.63
N PHE A 49 2.13 -5.33 22.35
CA PHE A 49 2.22 -6.55 21.56
C PHE A 49 3.08 -7.63 22.23
N LYS A 50 4.25 -7.27 22.76
CA LYS A 50 5.16 -8.23 23.44
C LYS A 50 4.56 -8.79 24.74
N LYS A 51 3.67 -8.05 25.38
CA LYS A 51 3.02 -8.45 26.64
C LYS A 51 1.78 -9.30 26.41
N ALA A 52 1.07 -9.05 25.31
CA ALA A 52 -0.17 -9.72 24.95
C ALA A 52 -0.09 -10.20 23.50
N SER A 53 0.87 -11.07 23.20
CA SER A 53 0.97 -11.70 21.89
C SER A 53 -0.23 -12.62 21.68
N PRO A 54 -1.08 -12.37 20.67
CA PRO A 54 -2.24 -13.22 20.41
C PRO A 54 -1.77 -14.58 19.86
N LYS A 55 -2.52 -15.64 20.14
CA LYS A 55 -2.27 -16.97 19.55
C LYS A 55 -3.25 -17.23 18.42
N ILE A 56 -4.54 -16.96 18.66
CA ILE A 56 -5.61 -17.17 17.68
C ILE A 56 -6.03 -15.82 17.10
N VAL A 57 -5.99 -15.69 15.78
CA VAL A 57 -6.28 -14.44 15.07
C VAL A 57 -7.36 -14.66 14.03
N ALA A 58 -8.44 -13.87 14.07
CA ALA A 58 -9.49 -13.92 13.07
C ALA A 58 -9.42 -12.71 12.13
N ILE A 59 -9.46 -12.97 10.81
CA ILE A 59 -9.47 -11.93 9.78
C ILE A 59 -10.91 -11.65 9.37
N LEU A 60 -11.40 -10.46 9.74
CA LEU A 60 -12.77 -10.04 9.48
C LEU A 60 -12.94 -9.59 8.01
N PRO A 61 -14.19 -9.55 7.50
CA PRO A 61 -14.52 -8.92 6.23
C PRO A 61 -13.97 -7.48 6.17
N PHE A 62 -13.23 -7.16 5.11
CA PHE A 62 -12.65 -5.82 4.93
C PHE A 62 -13.70 -4.82 4.48
N GLU A 63 -13.62 -3.59 4.98
CA GLU A 63 -14.45 -2.49 4.52
C GLU A 63 -14.02 -2.06 3.11
N ASN A 64 -14.99 -1.87 2.22
CA ASN A 64 -14.75 -1.48 0.84
C ASN A 64 -15.05 0.01 0.62
N PHE A 65 -14.00 0.81 0.46
CA PHE A 65 -14.08 2.23 0.06
C PHE A 65 -13.59 2.43 -1.39
N SER A 66 -13.73 1.39 -2.23
CA SER A 66 -13.37 1.44 -3.65
C SER A 66 -14.61 1.45 -4.56
N ASP A 67 -14.39 1.80 -5.82
CA ASP A 67 -15.41 1.68 -6.87
C ASP A 67 -15.60 0.23 -7.35
N ASN A 68 -14.75 -0.72 -6.92
CA ASN A 68 -14.83 -2.13 -7.31
C ASN A 68 -15.51 -2.94 -6.18
N PRO A 69 -16.69 -3.53 -6.40
CA PRO A 69 -17.41 -4.26 -5.36
C PRO A 69 -16.66 -5.47 -4.80
N GLU A 70 -15.78 -6.09 -5.59
CA GLU A 70 -15.05 -7.32 -5.20
C GLU A 70 -13.70 -7.05 -4.53
N ALA A 71 -13.24 -5.79 -4.53
CA ALA A 71 -11.87 -5.46 -4.11
C ALA A 71 -11.57 -5.85 -2.66
N SER A 72 -12.54 -5.67 -1.74
CA SER A 72 -12.40 -6.07 -0.34
C SER A 72 -12.23 -7.58 -0.17
N ASP A 73 -13.00 -8.37 -0.90
CA ASP A 73 -12.99 -9.83 -0.78
C ASP A 73 -11.71 -10.42 -1.38
N VAL A 74 -11.26 -9.89 -2.53
CA VAL A 74 -10.00 -10.28 -3.15
C VAL A 74 -8.82 -9.93 -2.25
N LEU A 75 -8.74 -8.70 -1.75
CA LEU A 75 -7.65 -8.27 -0.85
C LEU A 75 -7.65 -9.04 0.46
N ARG A 76 -8.82 -9.34 1.03
CA ARG A 76 -8.93 -10.18 2.24
C ARG A 76 -8.39 -11.59 2.01
N LYS A 77 -8.76 -12.24 0.90
CA LYS A 77 -8.27 -13.59 0.56
C LYS A 77 -6.76 -13.61 0.34
N ILE A 78 -6.23 -12.63 -0.39
CA ILE A 78 -4.79 -12.48 -0.62
C ILE A 78 -4.07 -12.22 0.72
N PHE A 79 -4.59 -11.31 1.54
CA PHE A 79 -4.04 -11.02 2.86
C PHE A 79 -4.01 -12.27 3.75
N TYR A 80 -5.12 -13.02 3.79
CA TYR A 80 -5.21 -14.28 4.52
C TYR A 80 -4.16 -15.31 4.05
N ALA A 81 -3.99 -15.47 2.74
CA ALA A 81 -2.99 -16.37 2.17
C ALA A 81 -1.55 -15.96 2.55
N GLN A 82 -1.25 -14.67 2.60
CA GLN A 82 0.06 -14.16 3.05
C GLN A 82 0.23 -14.26 4.58
N PHE A 83 -0.86 -14.15 5.34
CA PHE A 83 -0.85 -14.20 6.80
C PHE A 83 -0.73 -15.62 7.37
N SER A 84 -1.37 -16.61 6.74
CA SER A 84 -1.44 -18.00 7.24
C SER A 84 -0.08 -18.66 7.57
N PRO A 85 1.03 -18.39 6.84
CA PRO A 85 2.35 -18.93 7.20
C PRO A 85 2.99 -18.32 8.46
N LYS A 86 2.39 -17.30 9.08
CA LYS A 86 2.92 -16.66 10.30
C LYS A 86 2.71 -17.57 11.52
N LYS A 87 3.34 -17.22 12.65
CA LYS A 87 3.31 -18.01 13.90
C LYS A 87 1.97 -17.92 14.67
N PHE A 88 0.88 -17.54 14.00
CA PHE A 88 -0.45 -17.40 14.58
C PHE A 88 -1.33 -18.57 14.10
N ILE A 89 -2.31 -18.94 14.92
CA ILE A 89 -3.40 -19.83 14.51
C ILE A 89 -4.46 -18.94 13.89
N ASP A 90 -4.66 -19.03 12.58
CA ASP A 90 -5.69 -18.28 11.89
C ASP A 90 -7.06 -18.99 11.99
N VAL A 91 -8.12 -18.19 12.13
CA VAL A 91 -9.50 -18.69 12.00
C VAL A 91 -9.88 -18.66 10.52
N GLU A 92 -10.34 -19.79 10.00
CA GLU A 92 -10.77 -19.93 8.61
C GLU A 92 -11.81 -18.84 8.24
N ILE A 93 -11.55 -18.13 7.15
CA ILE A 93 -12.39 -17.00 6.72
C ILE A 93 -13.86 -17.38 6.49
N PHE A 94 -14.15 -18.62 6.05
CA PHE A 94 -15.52 -19.12 5.88
C PHE A 94 -16.24 -19.34 7.21
N LYS A 95 -15.52 -19.78 8.26
CA LYS A 95 -16.05 -19.90 9.62
C LYS A 95 -16.39 -18.51 10.17
N VAL A 96 -15.48 -17.55 9.97
CA VAL A 96 -15.71 -16.14 10.35
C VAL A 96 -16.99 -15.60 9.71
N ASP A 97 -17.15 -15.78 8.39
CA ASP A 97 -18.32 -15.27 7.65
C ASP A 97 -19.61 -15.95 8.10
N SER A 98 -19.56 -17.25 8.38
CA SER A 98 -20.71 -18.02 8.88
C SER A 98 -21.16 -17.54 10.25
N GLU A 99 -20.24 -17.32 11.19
CA GLU A 99 -20.56 -16.84 12.53
C GLU A 99 -21.08 -15.39 12.54
N LEU A 100 -20.47 -14.51 11.75
CA LEU A 100 -20.96 -13.14 11.59
C LEU A 100 -22.39 -13.12 11.01
N LYS A 101 -22.67 -13.97 10.02
CA LYS A 101 -24.00 -14.08 9.40
C LYS A 101 -25.05 -14.61 10.38
N LYS A 102 -24.74 -15.64 11.17
CA LYS A 102 -25.64 -16.17 12.22
C LYS A 102 -26.04 -15.10 13.23
N ASN A 103 -25.08 -14.25 13.61
CA ASN A 103 -25.28 -13.18 14.58
C ASN A 103 -25.77 -11.86 13.96
N ARG A 104 -26.12 -11.86 12.66
CA ARG A 104 -26.63 -10.69 11.92
C ARG A 104 -25.68 -9.48 11.94
N ILE A 105 -24.38 -9.71 12.13
CA ILE A 105 -23.35 -8.67 12.12
C ILE A 105 -23.00 -8.39 10.66
N LYS A 106 -23.29 -7.16 10.20
CA LYS A 106 -22.95 -6.69 8.86
C LYS A 106 -21.82 -5.68 8.96
N ASN A 107 -20.83 -5.80 8.07
CA ASN A 107 -19.70 -4.87 7.91
C ASN A 107 -18.99 -4.55 9.23
N PRO A 108 -18.26 -5.53 9.80
CA PRO A 108 -17.58 -5.28 11.04
C PRO A 108 -16.49 -4.22 10.87
N SER A 109 -16.52 -3.17 11.69
CA SER A 109 -15.61 -2.03 11.61
C SER A 109 -15.15 -1.65 13.01
N PRO A 110 -13.90 -1.19 13.19
CA PRO A 110 -13.41 -0.76 14.50
C PRO A 110 -14.25 0.35 15.15
N LEU A 111 -15.04 1.08 14.35
CA LEU A 111 -15.86 2.21 14.79
C LEU A 111 -17.37 1.92 14.86
N ARG A 112 -17.85 0.84 14.21
CA ARG A 112 -19.29 0.57 14.05
C ARG A 112 -19.71 -0.82 14.55
N SER A 113 -18.77 -1.72 14.82
CA SER A 113 -19.06 -3.06 15.29
C SER A 113 -19.47 -3.12 16.77
N PRO A 114 -20.14 -4.20 17.19
CA PRO A 114 -20.07 -4.65 18.57
C PRO A 114 -18.62 -4.67 19.08
N HIS A 115 -18.47 -4.52 20.39
CA HIS A 115 -17.15 -4.38 21.00
C HIS A 115 -16.22 -5.54 20.56
N PRO A 116 -14.92 -5.30 20.28
CA PRO A 116 -13.98 -6.35 19.86
C PRO A 116 -14.02 -7.61 20.73
N GLU A 117 -14.37 -7.46 22.01
CA GLU A 117 -14.62 -8.56 22.95
C GLU A 117 -15.74 -9.51 22.53
N GLU A 118 -16.86 -9.00 22.03
CA GLU A 118 -18.01 -9.82 21.65
C GLU A 118 -17.71 -10.66 20.41
N ILE A 119 -17.13 -10.03 19.39
CA ILE A 119 -16.73 -10.70 18.15
C ILE A 119 -15.60 -11.71 18.47
N GLY A 120 -14.65 -11.34 19.33
CA GLY A 120 -13.58 -12.23 19.77
C GLY A 120 -14.08 -13.48 20.47
N LYS A 121 -15.01 -13.33 21.42
CA LYS A 121 -15.64 -14.48 22.10
C LYS A 121 -16.42 -15.37 21.14
N MET A 122 -17.16 -14.78 20.21
CA MET A 122 -17.93 -15.51 19.20
C MET A 122 -17.03 -16.32 18.26
N LEU A 123 -15.88 -15.77 17.87
CA LEU A 123 -14.93 -16.42 16.97
C LEU A 123 -13.87 -17.26 17.69
N GLU A 124 -13.88 -17.27 19.03
CA GLU A 124 -12.85 -17.86 19.89
C GLU A 124 -11.43 -17.35 19.54
N ALA A 125 -11.32 -16.06 19.22
CA ALA A 125 -10.08 -15.41 18.79
C ALA A 125 -9.52 -14.46 19.85
N ASP A 126 -8.19 -14.45 20.00
CA ASP A 126 -7.46 -13.54 20.89
C ASP A 126 -7.26 -12.15 20.28
N ALA A 127 -7.21 -12.08 18.94
CA ALA A 127 -7.13 -10.83 18.20
C ALA A 127 -7.99 -10.85 16.93
N LEU A 128 -8.44 -9.66 16.54
CA LEU A 128 -9.21 -9.43 15.33
C LEU A 128 -8.42 -8.53 14.39
N ILE A 129 -8.36 -8.92 13.12
CA ILE A 129 -7.81 -8.10 12.06
C ILE A 129 -8.95 -7.43 11.31
N TYR A 130 -8.93 -6.09 11.30
CA TYR A 130 -9.79 -5.22 10.52
C TYR A 130 -9.01 -4.70 9.32
N GLY A 131 -9.67 -4.59 8.17
CA GLY A 131 -9.06 -4.02 6.96
C GLY A 131 -9.96 -2.98 6.31
N LYS A 132 -9.36 -1.96 5.72
CA LYS A 132 -10.03 -0.94 4.91
C LYS A 132 -9.34 -0.85 3.56
N VAL A 133 -10.07 -1.20 2.51
CA VAL A 133 -9.61 -1.11 1.13
C VAL A 133 -9.97 0.26 0.59
N THR A 134 -8.97 0.99 0.11
CA THR A 134 -9.14 2.28 -0.56
C THR A 134 -8.66 2.16 -1.99
N TYR A 135 -9.48 2.61 -2.95
CA TYR A 135 -9.09 2.67 -4.36
C TYR A 135 -9.27 4.08 -4.86
N TYR A 136 -8.16 4.73 -5.25
CA TYR A 136 -8.20 6.07 -5.81
C TYR A 136 -7.90 6.01 -7.31
N LYS A 137 -8.91 6.30 -8.13
CA LYS A 137 -8.78 6.52 -9.57
C LYS A 137 -8.49 8.01 -9.82
N LYS A 138 -7.23 8.40 -10.08
CA LYS A 138 -6.92 9.82 -10.36
C LYS A 138 -7.15 10.15 -11.83
N LYS A 139 -7.77 11.32 -12.02
CA LYS A 139 -8.30 11.83 -13.28
C LYS A 139 -7.19 12.27 -14.25
N TRP A 140 -7.56 12.11 -15.51
CA TRP A 140 -6.93 12.38 -16.78
C TRP A 140 -6.30 13.77 -16.94
N MET A 141 -5.01 13.76 -17.28
CA MET A 141 -4.41 14.81 -18.09
C MET A 141 -3.94 14.09 -19.36
N PHE A 142 -4.60 14.31 -20.50
CA PHE A 142 -4.47 13.74 -21.87
C PHE A 142 -3.55 12.52 -22.18
N PHE A 143 -2.38 12.39 -21.55
CA PHE A 143 -1.39 11.33 -21.76
C PHE A 143 -1.07 10.49 -20.51
N TYR A 144 -1.78 10.72 -19.40
CA TYR A 144 -1.47 10.10 -18.12
C TYR A 144 -2.72 9.66 -17.35
N ALA A 145 -2.70 8.41 -16.91
CA ALA A 145 -3.68 7.80 -16.02
C ALA A 145 -2.94 7.17 -14.82
N SER A 146 -3.56 7.18 -13.64
CA SER A 146 -2.98 6.50 -12.48
C SER A 146 -4.03 5.76 -11.66
N LYS A 147 -3.73 4.51 -11.28
CA LYS A 147 -4.51 3.69 -10.35
C LYS A 147 -3.79 3.61 -9.03
N THR A 148 -4.47 3.86 -7.92
CA THR A 148 -3.91 3.61 -6.59
C THR A 148 -4.72 2.55 -5.88
N VAL A 149 -4.07 1.46 -5.50
CA VAL A 149 -4.61 0.43 -4.60
C VAL A 149 -4.03 0.69 -3.21
N GLY A 150 -4.89 0.88 -2.22
CA GLY A 150 -4.51 1.12 -0.84
C GLY A 150 -5.19 0.15 0.11
N LEU A 151 -4.45 -0.28 1.13
CA LEU A 151 -4.95 -1.12 2.20
C LEU A 151 -4.44 -0.57 3.53
N PHE A 152 -5.37 -0.37 4.44
CA PHE A 152 -5.11 -0.14 5.85
C PHE A 152 -5.54 -1.37 6.62
N VAL A 153 -4.70 -1.91 7.49
CA VAL A 153 -4.99 -3.08 8.32
C VAL A 153 -4.69 -2.75 9.77
N GLU A 154 -5.56 -3.17 10.67
CA GLU A 154 -5.41 -2.98 12.11
C GLU A 154 -5.71 -4.29 12.84
N MET A 155 -4.80 -4.71 13.71
CA MET A 155 -4.97 -5.83 14.63
C MET A 155 -5.33 -5.30 16.01
N LYS A 156 -6.45 -5.76 16.56
CA LYS A 156 -6.91 -5.42 17.92
C LYS A 156 -7.00 -6.66 18.80
N ASP A 157 -6.53 -6.51 20.03
CA ASP A 157 -6.70 -7.49 21.10
C ASP A 157 -8.19 -7.56 21.50
N THR A 158 -8.74 -8.78 21.55
CA THR A 158 -10.17 -8.97 21.86
C THR A 158 -10.48 -8.82 23.33
N ARG A 159 -9.51 -8.94 24.23
CA ARG A 159 -9.72 -8.86 25.69
C ARG A 159 -9.68 -7.44 26.21
N THR A 160 -8.96 -6.56 25.52
CA THR A 160 -8.72 -5.17 25.95
C THR A 160 -9.18 -4.13 24.94
N GLY A 161 -9.50 -4.55 23.71
CA GLY A 161 -9.85 -3.66 22.59
C GLY A 161 -8.68 -2.81 22.09
N LYS A 162 -7.46 -3.01 22.62
CA LYS A 162 -6.29 -2.21 22.26
C LYS A 162 -5.72 -2.63 20.92
N THR A 163 -5.24 -1.66 20.16
CA THR A 163 -4.51 -1.89 18.92
C THR A 163 -3.13 -2.48 19.23
N LEU A 164 -2.89 -3.67 18.69
CA LEU A 164 -1.62 -4.40 18.80
C LEU A 164 -0.66 -3.99 17.69
N TRP A 165 -1.19 -3.84 16.49
CA TRP A 165 -0.44 -3.50 15.30
C TRP A 165 -1.37 -2.82 14.29
N ALA A 166 -0.86 -1.83 13.56
CA ALA A 166 -1.56 -1.24 12.43
C ALA A 166 -0.56 -0.97 11.31
N ALA A 167 -1.00 -1.12 10.06
CA ALA A 167 -0.19 -0.80 8.89
C ALA A 167 -1.04 -0.24 7.76
N GLU A 168 -0.45 0.67 7.00
CA GLU A 168 -1.02 1.25 5.79
C GLU A 168 0.01 1.18 4.66
N HIS A 169 -0.44 0.76 3.48
CA HIS A 169 0.36 0.85 2.28
C HIS A 169 -0.50 1.20 1.06
N LYS A 170 0.11 1.91 0.12
CA LYS A 170 -0.54 2.35 -1.13
C LYS A 170 0.42 2.14 -2.29
N ILE A 171 -0.05 1.43 -3.31
CA ILE A 171 0.67 1.25 -4.56
C ILE A 171 -0.06 2.05 -5.64
N THR A 172 0.62 3.05 -6.18
CA THR A 172 0.15 3.80 -7.34
C THR A 172 0.83 3.29 -8.60
N THR A 173 0.05 2.75 -9.52
CA THR A 173 0.49 2.40 -10.88
C THR A 173 0.12 3.51 -11.83
N TYR A 174 1.07 3.85 -12.69
CA TYR A 174 0.89 4.84 -13.74
C TYR A 174 0.73 4.12 -15.07
N GLY A 175 -0.29 4.52 -15.83
CA GLY A 175 -0.56 4.07 -17.18
C GLY A 175 -0.53 5.26 -18.13
N GLY A 176 0.01 5.05 -19.32
CA GLY A 176 0.17 6.10 -20.31
C GLY A 176 1.42 5.86 -21.15
N THR A 177 1.26 5.92 -22.46
CA THR A 177 2.37 5.95 -23.41
C THR A 177 2.61 7.40 -23.78
N PHE A 178 3.84 7.88 -23.66
CA PHE A 178 4.18 9.18 -24.22
C PHE A 178 4.02 9.11 -25.75
N PRO A 179 3.26 10.00 -26.39
CA PRO A 179 3.11 9.99 -27.83
C PRO A 179 4.47 10.24 -28.51
N GLY A 180 4.87 9.41 -29.48
CA GLY A 180 6.01 9.70 -30.37
C GLY A 180 7.40 9.22 -29.93
N ILE A 181 7.52 8.35 -28.92
CA ILE A 181 8.81 7.76 -28.48
C ILE A 181 9.15 6.41 -29.14
N THR A 182 8.34 5.92 -30.08
CA THR A 182 8.64 4.69 -30.82
C THR A 182 9.60 4.99 -31.98
N TYR A 183 10.90 5.02 -31.70
CA TYR A 183 11.96 5.43 -32.65
C TYR A 183 12.27 4.43 -33.79
N SER A 184 11.39 3.46 -34.07
CA SER A 184 11.67 2.47 -35.12
C SER A 184 11.59 3.06 -36.53
N ASN A 185 10.67 4.01 -36.78
CA ASN A 185 10.63 4.87 -37.97
C ASN A 185 9.62 6.05 -37.78
N MET A 186 9.61 7.00 -38.72
CA MET A 186 8.73 8.18 -38.66
C MET A 186 7.23 7.82 -38.80
N ILE A 187 6.90 6.76 -39.55
CA ILE A 187 5.52 6.33 -39.77
C ILE A 187 4.93 5.74 -38.47
N THR A 188 5.68 4.89 -37.77
CA THR A 188 5.28 4.32 -36.48
C THR A 188 5.20 5.39 -35.40
N THR A 189 6.07 6.40 -35.45
CA THR A 189 6.01 7.58 -34.58
C THR A 189 4.68 8.31 -34.74
N VAL A 190 4.27 8.66 -35.98
CA VAL A 190 3.00 9.36 -36.25
C VAL A 190 1.79 8.50 -35.88
N LEU A 191 1.80 7.20 -36.21
CA LEU A 191 0.72 6.29 -35.84
C LEU A 191 0.56 6.16 -34.31
N SER A 192 1.67 6.20 -33.56
CA SER A 192 1.64 6.19 -32.09
C SER A 192 1.01 7.44 -31.49
N LEU A 193 1.03 8.59 -32.18
CA LEU A 193 0.35 9.80 -31.71
C LEU A 193 -1.18 9.63 -31.72
N ALA A 194 -1.70 8.98 -32.76
CA ALA A 194 -3.13 8.73 -32.92
C ALA A 194 -3.63 7.58 -32.03
N THR A 195 -2.85 6.51 -31.92
CA THR A 195 -3.24 5.29 -31.21
C THR A 195 -2.80 5.24 -29.75
N GLY A 196 -1.81 6.05 -29.36
CA GLY A 196 -1.24 6.08 -28.01
C GLY A 196 -2.27 6.35 -26.90
N PRO A 197 -3.15 7.37 -27.02
CA PRO A 197 -4.18 7.61 -26.02
C PRO A 197 -5.17 6.44 -25.90
N VAL A 198 -5.57 5.84 -27.03
CA VAL A 198 -6.54 4.71 -27.07
C VAL A 198 -5.94 3.43 -26.51
N THR A 199 -4.69 3.12 -26.86
CA THR A 199 -3.98 1.93 -26.36
C THR A 199 -3.64 2.05 -24.88
N SER A 200 -3.24 3.24 -24.42
CA SER A 200 -3.04 3.53 -23.00
C SER A 200 -4.34 3.33 -22.21
N LEU A 201 -5.45 3.76 -22.79
CA LEU A 201 -6.79 3.57 -22.25
C LEU A 201 -7.20 2.10 -22.17
N TRP A 202 -6.98 1.37 -23.26
CA TRP A 202 -7.32 -0.05 -23.36
C TRP A 202 -6.57 -0.86 -22.31
N ASN A 203 -5.25 -0.72 -22.26
CA ASN A 203 -4.40 -1.37 -21.26
C ASN A 203 -4.81 -0.95 -19.84
N TYR A 204 -5.13 0.33 -19.64
CA TYR A 204 -5.60 0.82 -18.36
C TYR A 204 -6.95 0.21 -17.94
N TYR A 205 -7.92 0.00 -18.82
CA TYR A 205 -9.20 -0.59 -18.43
C TYR A 205 -9.13 -2.11 -18.26
N LEU A 206 -8.27 -2.81 -19.01
CA LEU A 206 -8.29 -4.29 -19.09
C LEU A 206 -7.27 -5.01 -18.20
N ASN A 207 -6.33 -4.29 -17.59
CA ASN A 207 -5.30 -4.92 -16.74
C ASN A 207 -5.84 -5.30 -15.34
N GLU A 208 -6.74 -6.29 -15.28
CA GLU A 208 -7.15 -6.94 -14.02
C GLU A 208 -6.00 -7.72 -13.37
N ALA A 209 -5.10 -8.29 -14.18
CA ALA A 209 -3.91 -8.98 -13.69
C ALA A 209 -2.97 -8.05 -12.89
N GLU A 210 -2.89 -6.77 -13.25
CA GLU A 210 -2.12 -5.79 -12.48
C GLU A 210 -2.74 -5.53 -11.10
N PHE A 211 -4.07 -5.55 -10.99
CA PHE A 211 -4.73 -5.42 -9.70
C PHE A 211 -4.34 -6.57 -8.77
N ALA A 212 -4.43 -7.82 -9.24
CA ALA A 212 -4.04 -8.99 -8.46
C ALA A 212 -2.57 -8.94 -8.04
N ARG A 213 -1.66 -8.55 -8.95
CA ARG A 213 -0.22 -8.39 -8.67
C ARG A 213 0.03 -7.31 -7.61
N ASN A 214 -0.54 -6.12 -7.77
CA ASN A 214 -0.37 -5.02 -6.85
C ASN A 214 -1.00 -5.33 -5.48
N ALA A 215 -2.18 -5.97 -5.46
CA ALA A 215 -2.83 -6.43 -4.25
C ALA A 215 -1.95 -7.44 -3.49
N ASN A 216 -1.34 -8.39 -4.20
CA ASN A 216 -0.40 -9.34 -3.60
C ASN A 216 0.84 -8.66 -3.04
N GLU A 217 1.49 -7.78 -3.80
CA GLU A 217 2.66 -7.03 -3.34
C GLU A 217 2.34 -6.21 -2.08
N LEU A 218 1.20 -5.52 -2.10
CA LEU A 218 0.74 -4.69 -1.00
C LEU A 218 0.43 -5.52 0.26
N CYS A 219 -0.26 -6.66 0.12
CA CYS A 219 -0.53 -7.55 1.25
C CYS A 219 0.76 -8.17 1.81
N MET A 220 1.67 -8.61 0.95
CA MET A 220 2.97 -9.18 1.34
C MET A 220 3.76 -8.18 2.19
N LYS A 221 3.97 -6.96 1.67
CA LYS A 221 4.70 -5.89 2.38
C LYS A 221 4.07 -5.54 3.72
N ILE A 222 2.73 -5.48 3.78
CA ILE A 222 2.03 -5.22 5.04
C ILE A 222 2.24 -6.37 6.04
N VAL A 223 2.06 -7.62 5.61
CA VAL A 223 2.20 -8.80 6.48
C VAL A 223 3.65 -9.00 6.97
N GLU A 224 4.64 -8.57 6.21
CA GLU A 224 6.05 -8.54 6.65
C GLU A 224 6.28 -7.65 7.88
N THR A 225 5.48 -6.59 8.06
CA THR A 225 5.59 -5.70 9.24
C THR A 225 5.01 -6.28 10.52
N ILE A 226 4.29 -7.40 10.44
CA ILE A 226 3.75 -8.09 11.63
C ILE A 226 4.90 -8.74 12.40
N PRO A 227 5.05 -8.44 13.71
CA PRO A 227 6.14 -8.97 14.55
C PRO A 227 6.19 -10.50 14.68
#